data_AF-E9I2U2-F1
#
_entry.id   AF-E9I2U2-F1
#
_cell.length_a   1.000
_cell.length_b   1.000
_cell.length_c   1.000
_cell.angle_alpha   90.00
_cell.angle_beta   90.00
_cell.angle_gamma   90.00
#
_symmetry.space_group_name_H-M   'P 1'
#
loop_
_entity.id
_entity.type
_entity.pdbx_description
1 polymer ?
#
loop_
_entity_poly.entity_id
_entity_poly.type
_entity_poly.pdbx_seq_one_letter_code
_entity_poly.pdbx_strand_id
1 'polypeptide(L)'
;MPQYGQIHVKAESGSTLGDNFQSDMFIVTAQLTRTNNTVKDDTSISTLSTFVKVQPSYSFLRQAADDMCAHHREINMYHNFFRLLREVHEDHPMLFYFLNVPDVYYSHIEDIIPGETDGSGTCILLENLKAEGYRMADKVEGGDYQHCKMALNSLAHYHALTLSA
;
A
#
# COMPACT_ATOMS: atom_id res chain seq x y z
N MET A 1 -25.09 6.06 -24.89
CA MET A 1 -23.77 5.85 -24.23
C MET A 1 -24.03 5.67 -22.74
N PRO A 2 -23.36 4.74 -22.04
CA PRO A 2 -23.50 4.60 -20.59
C PRO A 2 -23.06 5.90 -19.91
N GLN A 3 -23.85 6.42 -18.97
CA GLN A 3 -23.44 7.54 -18.13
C GLN A 3 -22.67 6.98 -16.94
N TYR A 4 -21.33 7.03 -17.01
CA TYR A 4 -20.46 6.44 -15.99
C TYR A 4 -20.38 7.26 -14.69
N GLY A 5 -20.91 8.48 -14.68
CA GLY A 5 -20.83 9.44 -13.57
C GLY A 5 -19.67 10.43 -13.72
N GLN A 6 -19.48 11.28 -12.71
CA GLN A 6 -18.36 12.21 -12.58
C GLN A 6 -17.39 11.69 -11.51
N ILE A 7 -16.09 11.63 -11.83
CA ILE A 7 -15.04 11.26 -10.88
C ILE A 7 -14.28 12.52 -10.47
N HIS A 8 -14.15 12.74 -9.16
CA HIS A 8 -13.24 13.71 -8.58
C HIS A 8 -12.09 12.96 -7.88
N VAL A 9 -10.85 13.26 -8.26
CA VAL A 9 -9.65 12.66 -7.66
C VAL A 9 -8.86 13.74 -6.94
N LYS A 10 -8.51 13.47 -5.68
CA LYS A 10 -7.66 14.33 -4.86
C LYS A 10 -6.46 13.51 -4.38
N ALA A 11 -5.26 14.05 -4.55
CA ALA A 11 -4.02 13.48 -4.01
C ALA A 11 -3.43 14.42 -2.97
N GLU A 12 -3.06 13.87 -1.82
CA GLU A 12 -2.45 14.61 -0.70
C GLU A 12 -1.22 13.84 -0.20
N SER A 13 -0.30 14.52 0.49
CA SER A 13 0.88 13.85 1.05
C SER A 13 0.47 12.71 1.98
N GLY A 14 1.03 11.53 1.74
CA GLY A 14 0.80 10.32 2.56
C GLY A 14 1.68 10.25 3.80
N SER A 15 2.72 11.08 3.87
CA SER A 15 3.71 11.06 4.94
C SER A 15 4.11 12.47 5.37
N THR A 16 4.83 12.56 6.49
CA THR A 16 5.50 13.81 6.88
C THR A 16 6.89 13.90 6.23
N LEU A 17 7.51 15.08 6.29
CA LEU A 17 8.85 15.29 5.75
C LEU A 17 9.86 14.39 6.47
N GLY A 18 10.62 13.61 5.70
CA GLY A 18 11.63 12.70 6.25
C GLY A 18 11.10 11.33 6.68
N ASP A 19 9.89 10.94 6.25
CA ASP A 19 9.37 9.57 6.37
C ASP A 19 9.45 8.77 5.05
N ASN A 20 9.71 9.46 3.94
CA ASN A 20 9.49 8.96 2.57
C ASN A 20 10.80 8.76 1.76
N PHE A 21 11.84 8.23 2.41
CA PHE A 21 13.20 8.17 1.82
C PHE A 21 13.32 7.38 0.52
N GLN A 22 12.54 6.30 0.36
CA GLN A 22 12.65 5.39 -0.79
C GLN A 22 11.41 5.44 -1.71
N SER A 23 10.44 6.31 -1.46
CA SER A 23 9.23 6.41 -2.27
C SER A 23 8.56 7.75 -2.03
N ASP A 24 7.90 8.31 -3.04
CA ASP A 24 6.90 9.34 -2.76
C ASP A 24 5.58 8.67 -2.40
N MET A 25 4.91 9.19 -1.38
CA MET A 25 3.74 8.56 -0.76
C MET A 25 2.57 9.54 -0.76
N PHE A 26 1.40 9.07 -1.15
CA PHE A 26 0.19 9.88 -1.26
C PHE A 26 -1.01 9.19 -0.64
N ILE A 27 -1.92 9.96 -0.05
CA ILE A 27 -3.32 9.52 0.08
C ILE A 27 -4.06 10.01 -1.14
N VAL A 28 -4.58 9.07 -1.94
CA VAL A 28 -5.41 9.38 -3.11
C VAL A 28 -6.85 9.01 -2.78
N THR A 29 -7.74 9.99 -2.91
CA THR A 29 -9.18 9.81 -2.72
C THR A 29 -9.90 10.04 -4.04
N ALA A 30 -10.62 9.02 -4.50
CA ALA A 30 -11.46 9.08 -5.69
C ALA A 30 -12.93 9.04 -5.27
N GLN A 31 -13.67 10.08 -5.62
CA GLN A 31 -15.11 10.19 -5.38
C GLN A 31 -15.85 10.08 -6.71
N LEU A 32 -16.68 9.06 -6.85
CA LEU A 32 -17.54 8.86 -8.00
C LEU A 32 -18.97 9.28 -7.66
N THR A 33 -19.47 10.26 -8.41
CA THR A 33 -20.84 10.75 -8.32
C THR A 33 -21.62 10.23 -9.52
N ARG A 34 -22.70 9.47 -9.29
CA ARG A 34 -23.62 9.02 -10.35
C ARG A 34 -24.99 9.65 -10.14
N THR A 35 -25.54 10.22 -11.22
CA THR A 35 -26.90 10.77 -11.22
C THR A 35 -27.78 9.86 -12.05
N ASN A 36 -28.79 9.26 -11.43
CA ASN A 36 -29.80 8.48 -12.15
C ASN A 36 -30.83 9.44 -12.74
N ASN A 37 -30.84 9.59 -14.07
CA ASN A 37 -31.82 10.46 -14.75
C ASN A 37 -33.24 9.87 -14.83
N THR A 38 -33.44 8.62 -14.36
CA THR A 38 -34.72 7.91 -14.39
C THR A 38 -35.58 8.19 -13.16
N VAL A 39 -34.98 8.64 -12.05
CA VAL A 39 -35.67 9.06 -10.82
C VAL A 39 -35.15 10.45 -10.49
N LYS A 40 -36.06 11.44 -10.41
CA LYS A 40 -35.69 12.79 -9.97
C LYS A 40 -34.96 12.71 -8.62
N ASP A 41 -33.76 13.28 -8.56
CA ASP A 41 -32.93 13.44 -7.36
C ASP A 41 -32.27 12.18 -6.76
N ASP A 42 -32.04 11.11 -7.55
CA ASP A 42 -31.21 9.97 -7.08
C ASP A 42 -29.73 10.17 -7.47
N THR A 43 -28.98 10.81 -6.56
CA THR A 43 -27.52 11.00 -6.67
C THR A 43 -26.80 10.09 -5.69
N SER A 44 -26.04 9.11 -6.20
CA SER A 44 -25.20 8.24 -5.37
C SER A 44 -23.74 8.70 -5.41
N ILE A 45 -23.09 8.75 -4.24
CA ILE A 45 -21.66 9.05 -4.10
C ILE A 45 -20.95 7.83 -3.50
N SER A 46 -19.94 7.33 -4.20
CA SER A 46 -19.03 6.29 -3.69
C SER A 46 -17.61 6.84 -3.60
N THR A 47 -16.94 6.62 -2.47
CA THR A 47 -15.58 7.10 -2.22
C THR A 47 -14.63 5.92 -2.05
N LEU A 48 -13.49 5.96 -2.74
CA LEU A 48 -12.34 5.10 -2.49
C LEU A 48 -11.20 5.96 -1.97
N SER A 49 -10.57 5.56 -0.87
CA SER A 49 -9.36 6.19 -0.33
C SER A 49 -8.25 5.16 -0.26
N THR A 50 -7.09 5.45 -0.85
CA THR A 50 -5.97 4.51 -0.95
C THR A 50 -4.66 5.20 -0.63
N PHE A 51 -3.73 4.45 -0.03
CA PHE A 51 -2.35 4.86 0.18
C PHE A 51 -1.52 4.44 -1.03
N VAL A 52 -0.93 5.40 -1.72
CA VAL A 52 -0.19 5.18 -2.97
C VAL A 52 1.28 5.41 -2.74
N LYS A 53 2.11 4.43 -3.11
CA LYS A 53 3.57 4.59 -3.16
C LYS A 53 4.02 4.57 -4.61
N VAL A 54 4.87 5.52 -4.97
CA VAL A 54 5.52 5.61 -6.28
C VAL A 54 7.04 5.70 -6.12
N GLN A 55 7.79 5.53 -7.20
CA GLN A 55 9.23 5.76 -7.17
C GLN A 55 9.55 7.21 -6.75
N PRO A 56 10.68 7.46 -6.05
CA PRO A 56 11.06 8.82 -5.64
C PRO A 56 11.09 9.77 -6.84
N SER A 57 10.51 10.96 -6.76
CA SER A 57 10.49 11.93 -7.88
C SER A 57 11.89 12.37 -8.31
N TYR A 58 12.85 12.37 -7.38
CA TYR A 58 14.23 12.74 -7.64
C TYR A 58 15.01 11.58 -8.28
N SER A 59 15.54 11.80 -9.48
CA SER A 59 16.13 10.76 -10.33
C SER A 59 17.27 9.98 -9.68
N PHE A 60 18.14 10.62 -8.90
CA PHE A 60 19.22 9.93 -8.20
C PHE A 60 18.70 8.93 -7.15
N LEU A 61 17.66 9.32 -6.40
CA LEU A 61 17.03 8.42 -5.42
C LEU A 61 16.25 7.30 -6.12
N ARG A 62 15.61 7.60 -7.25
CA ARG A 62 14.93 6.59 -8.07
C ARG A 62 15.90 5.57 -8.65
N GLN A 63 17.05 5.99 -9.16
CA GLN A 63 18.10 5.07 -9.64
C GLN A 63 18.57 4.16 -8.50
N ALA A 64 18.84 4.72 -7.31
CA ALA A 64 19.25 3.92 -6.16
C ALA A 64 18.16 2.92 -5.73
N ALA A 65 16.88 3.33 -5.74
CA ALA A 65 15.76 2.45 -5.44
C ALA A 65 15.61 1.32 -6.48
N ASP A 66 15.84 1.62 -7.76
CA ASP A 66 15.82 0.64 -8.85
C ASP A 66 16.98 -0.35 -8.77
N ASP A 67 18.20 0.12 -8.53
CA ASP A 67 19.39 -0.72 -8.33
C ASP A 67 19.20 -1.73 -7.17
N MET A 68 18.45 -1.32 -6.14
CA MET A 68 18.06 -2.17 -5.01
C MET A 68 16.83 -3.05 -5.29
N CYS A 69 16.16 -2.83 -6.41
CA CYS A 69 14.87 -3.38 -6.78
C CYS A 69 13.81 -3.17 -5.69
N ALA A 70 13.80 -2.02 -5.01
CA ALA A 70 13.04 -1.79 -3.79
C ALA A 70 11.53 -2.02 -3.98
N HIS A 71 10.91 -1.35 -4.96
CA HIS A 71 9.47 -1.52 -5.26
C HIS A 71 9.15 -2.89 -5.84
N HIS A 72 10.03 -3.48 -6.65
CA HIS A 72 9.85 -4.85 -7.16
C HIS A 72 9.76 -5.86 -6.02
N ARG A 73 10.66 -5.74 -5.02
CA ARG A 73 10.64 -6.59 -3.83
C ARG A 73 9.39 -6.33 -3.00
N GLU A 74 9.01 -5.07 -2.78
CA GLU A 74 7.80 -4.73 -2.03
C GLU A 74 6.54 -5.31 -2.69
N ILE A 75 6.36 -5.11 -4.00
CA ILE A 75 5.24 -5.66 -4.76
C ILE A 75 5.23 -7.19 -4.68
N ASN A 76 6.38 -7.83 -4.82
CA ASN A 76 6.52 -9.29 -4.71
C ASN A 76 6.18 -9.80 -3.29
N MET A 77 6.55 -9.05 -2.25
CA MET A 77 6.19 -9.38 -0.87
C MET A 77 4.67 -9.44 -0.70
N TYR A 78 3.95 -8.44 -1.21
CA TYR A 78 2.50 -8.41 -1.11
C TYR A 78 1.79 -9.49 -1.93
N HIS A 79 2.14 -9.64 -3.22
CA HIS A 79 1.41 -10.55 -4.11
C HIS A 79 1.77 -12.02 -3.92
N ASN A 80 3.04 -12.32 -3.66
CA ASN A 80 3.53 -13.69 -3.66
C ASN A 80 3.84 -14.15 -2.24
N PHE A 81 4.66 -13.39 -1.52
CA PHE A 81 5.20 -13.87 -0.25
C PHE A 81 4.13 -13.99 0.84
N PHE A 82 3.36 -12.93 1.10
CA PHE A 82 2.30 -12.98 2.11
C PHE A 82 1.19 -13.96 1.74
N ARG A 83 0.95 -14.22 0.44
CA ARG A 83 0.04 -15.28 0.00
C ARG A 83 0.56 -16.66 0.42
N LEU A 84 1.82 -16.98 0.13
CA LEU A 84 2.43 -18.26 0.50
C LEU A 84 2.43 -18.49 2.02
N LEU A 85 2.70 -17.44 2.81
CA LEU A 85 2.65 -17.56 4.27
C LEU A 85 1.24 -17.85 4.80
N ARG A 86 0.19 -17.34 4.15
CA ARG A 86 -1.20 -17.66 4.50
C ARG A 86 -1.53 -19.12 4.17
N GLU A 87 -1.05 -19.65 3.05
CA GLU A 87 -1.25 -21.06 2.66
C GLU A 87 -0.61 -22.02 3.67
N VAL A 88 0.64 -21.76 4.10
CA VAL A 88 1.31 -22.56 5.13
C VAL A 88 0.57 -22.52 6.49
N HIS A 89 -0.08 -21.40 6.80
CA HIS A 89 -0.87 -21.27 8.02
C HIS A 89 -2.15 -22.12 7.99
N GLU A 90 -2.83 -22.22 6.84
CA GLU A 90 -4.04 -23.04 6.69
C GLU A 90 -3.77 -24.53 6.94
N ASP A 91 -2.61 -25.04 6.54
CA ASP A 91 -2.18 -26.42 6.79
C ASP A 91 -1.82 -26.68 8.28
N HIS A 92 -1.56 -25.61 9.04
CA HIS A 92 -1.14 -25.66 10.44
C HIS A 92 -1.93 -24.68 11.34
N PRO A 93 -3.26 -24.87 11.48
CA PRO A 93 -4.16 -23.90 12.13
C PRO A 93 -3.92 -23.72 13.63
N MET A 94 -3.15 -24.61 14.26
CA MET A 94 -2.71 -24.48 15.66
C MET A 94 -1.77 -23.29 15.88
N LEU A 95 -1.16 -22.77 14.82
CA LEU A 95 -0.26 -21.64 14.87
C LEU A 95 -1.03 -20.37 14.50
N PHE A 96 -1.72 -19.73 15.46
CA PHE A 96 -2.45 -18.47 15.22
C PHE A 96 -1.48 -17.34 14.81
N TYR A 97 -1.23 -17.20 13.51
CA TYR A 97 -0.34 -16.20 12.96
C TYR A 97 -1.14 -15.08 12.31
N PHE A 98 -1.13 -13.90 12.94
CA PHE A 98 -1.72 -12.70 12.36
C PHE A 98 -0.68 -11.99 11.46
N LEU A 99 -0.77 -12.22 10.16
CA LEU A 99 -0.08 -11.41 9.15
C LEU A 99 -0.95 -10.20 8.82
N ASN A 100 -0.87 -9.18 9.67
CA ASN A 100 -1.57 -7.91 9.47
C ASN A 100 -0.77 -7.05 8.48
N VAL A 101 -1.16 -7.13 7.21
CA VAL A 101 -0.59 -6.34 6.11
C VAL A 101 -1.74 -5.65 5.38
N PRO A 102 -1.56 -4.43 4.86
CA PRO A 102 -2.63 -3.75 4.12
C PRO A 102 -3.00 -4.52 2.86
N ASP A 103 -4.27 -4.44 2.49
CA ASP A 103 -4.74 -4.97 1.20
C ASP A 103 -4.10 -4.21 0.03
N VAL A 104 -3.80 -4.93 -1.06
CA VAL A 104 -3.33 -4.34 -2.31
C VAL A 104 -4.51 -4.15 -3.26
N TYR A 105 -4.78 -2.91 -3.64
CA TYR A 105 -5.83 -2.59 -4.61
C TYR A 105 -5.30 -2.64 -6.05
N TYR A 106 -4.04 -2.23 -6.26
CA TYR A 106 -3.40 -2.23 -7.56
C TYR A 106 -1.87 -2.15 -7.42
N SER A 107 -1.15 -2.67 -8.40
CA SER A 107 0.30 -2.45 -8.54
C SER A 107 0.71 -2.46 -10.00
N HIS A 108 1.71 -1.67 -10.35
CA HIS A 108 2.30 -1.62 -11.68
C HIS A 108 3.81 -1.48 -11.59
N ILE A 109 4.51 -2.17 -12.49
CA ILE A 109 5.95 -2.05 -12.69
C ILE A 109 6.16 -1.56 -14.12
N GLU A 110 6.90 -0.47 -14.26
CA GLU A 110 7.31 0.08 -15.54
C GLU A 110 8.76 -0.33 -15.82
N ASP A 111 8.99 -0.97 -16.97
CA ASP A 111 10.34 -1.29 -17.43
C ASP A 111 11.12 0.00 -17.72
N ILE A 112 12.39 0.05 -17.33
CA ILE A 112 13.27 1.20 -17.63
C ILE A 112 13.92 1.01 -19.00
N ILE A 113 13.51 1.83 -19.96
CA ILE A 113 13.99 1.80 -21.35
C ILE A 113 14.71 3.12 -21.63
N PRO A 114 16.04 3.10 -21.89
CA PRO A 114 16.81 4.31 -22.12
C PRO A 114 16.22 5.20 -23.22
N GLY A 115 15.82 6.42 -22.85
CA GLY A 115 15.23 7.40 -23.77
C GLY A 115 13.71 7.32 -23.93
N GLU A 116 13.03 6.35 -23.32
CA GLU A 116 11.58 6.18 -23.39
C GLU A 116 10.91 6.26 -22.01
N THR A 117 11.42 5.50 -21.04
CA THR A 117 10.86 5.39 -19.68
C THR A 117 11.96 5.47 -18.63
N ASP A 118 11.65 6.03 -17.46
CA ASP A 118 12.59 6.17 -16.35
C ASP A 118 12.15 5.42 -15.08
N GLY A 119 11.13 4.56 -15.20
CA GLY A 119 10.56 3.76 -14.12
C GLY A 119 9.61 4.54 -13.21
N SER A 120 9.37 5.82 -13.47
CA SER A 120 8.45 6.66 -12.68
C SER A 120 6.99 6.18 -12.71
N GLY A 121 6.61 5.35 -13.68
CA GLY A 121 5.31 4.69 -13.73
C GLY A 121 5.12 3.59 -12.67
N THR A 122 6.20 3.10 -12.05
CA THR A 122 6.11 2.03 -11.03
C THR A 122 5.39 2.52 -9.77
N CYS A 123 4.32 1.81 -9.38
CA CYS A 123 3.49 2.17 -8.25
C CYS A 123 2.81 0.97 -7.57
N ILE A 124 2.40 1.18 -6.32
CA ILE A 124 1.52 0.28 -5.58
C ILE A 124 0.45 1.09 -4.82
N LEU A 125 -0.80 0.66 -4.94
CA LEU A 125 -1.97 1.21 -4.27
C LEU A 125 -2.38 0.23 -3.18
N LEU A 126 -2.29 0.69 -1.94
CA LEU A 126 -2.57 -0.06 -0.73
C LEU A 126 -3.82 0.49 -0.04
N GLU A 127 -4.37 -0.32 0.85
CA GLU A 127 -5.37 0.11 1.82
C GLU A 127 -4.91 1.35 2.61
N ASN A 128 -5.82 2.31 2.78
CA ASN A 128 -5.56 3.49 3.58
C ASN A 128 -5.80 3.20 5.08
N LEU A 129 -4.80 2.64 5.75
CA LEU A 129 -4.86 2.34 7.19
C LEU A 129 -5.02 3.60 8.06
N LYS A 130 -4.64 4.79 7.58
CA LYS A 130 -4.85 6.04 8.32
C LYS A 130 -6.35 6.33 8.50
N ALA A 131 -7.19 5.91 7.55
CA ALA A 131 -8.64 6.05 7.67
C ALA A 131 -9.22 5.17 8.79
N GLU A 132 -8.55 4.09 9.17
CA GLU A 132 -8.93 3.22 10.29
C GLU A 132 -8.33 3.65 11.64
N GLY A 133 -7.61 4.77 11.68
CA GLY A 133 -6.99 5.31 12.90
C GLY A 133 -5.58 4.81 13.18
N TYR A 134 -4.96 4.04 12.26
CA TYR A 134 -3.55 3.70 12.39
C TYR A 134 -2.67 4.95 12.24
N ARG A 135 -1.57 4.97 13.01
CA ARG A 135 -0.60 6.05 13.01
C ARG A 135 0.81 5.48 13.16
N MET A 136 1.79 6.23 12.66
CA MET A 136 3.19 5.95 12.96
C MET A 136 3.45 6.19 14.45
N ALA A 137 4.37 5.40 15.02
CA ALA A 137 4.88 5.66 16.37
C ALA A 137 5.60 7.02 16.39
N ASP A 138 5.51 7.71 17.53
CA ASP A 138 6.24 8.95 17.72
C ASP A 138 7.75 8.63 17.79
N LYS A 139 8.57 9.35 17.03
CA LYS A 139 10.02 9.06 16.94
C LYS A 139 10.79 9.44 18.21
N VAL A 140 10.22 10.32 19.04
CA VAL A 140 10.80 10.81 20.30
C VAL A 140 10.35 9.93 21.47
N GLU A 141 9.04 9.71 21.58
CA GLU A 141 8.45 8.93 22.68
C GLU A 141 8.53 7.41 22.45
N GLY A 142 8.63 6.99 21.18
CA GLY A 142 8.65 5.58 20.78
C GLY A 142 7.27 4.91 20.81
N GLY A 143 7.29 3.57 20.82
CA GLY A 143 6.10 2.74 20.96
C GLY A 143 5.87 2.32 22.41
N ASP A 144 4.62 2.17 22.83
CA ASP A 144 4.32 1.58 24.13
C ASP A 144 4.51 0.06 24.15
N TYR A 145 4.54 -0.50 25.36
CA TYR A 145 4.79 -1.93 25.58
C TYR A 145 3.82 -2.85 24.80
N GLN A 146 2.53 -2.50 24.70
CA GLN A 146 1.55 -3.36 24.04
C GLN A 146 1.78 -3.39 22.53
N HIS A 147 2.03 -2.24 21.92
CA HIS A 147 2.36 -2.17 20.49
C HIS A 147 3.69 -2.83 20.17
N CYS A 148 4.72 -2.62 21.01
CA CYS A 148 6.00 -3.30 20.84
C CYS A 148 5.88 -4.83 20.97
N LYS A 149 5.11 -5.31 21.95
CA LYS A 149 4.84 -6.75 22.12
C LYS A 149 4.12 -7.32 20.91
N MET A 150 3.13 -6.60 20.38
CA MET A 150 2.42 -7.01 19.17
C MET A 150 3.37 -7.08 17.96
N ALA A 151 4.17 -6.04 17.72
CA ALA A 151 5.13 -6.00 16.62
C ALA A 151 6.17 -7.13 16.72
N LEU A 152 6.71 -7.39 17.92
CA LEU A 152 7.67 -8.47 18.14
C LEU A 152 7.04 -9.85 17.96
N ASN A 153 5.79 -10.05 18.39
CA ASN A 153 5.07 -11.30 18.13
C ASN A 153 4.85 -11.50 16.63
N SER A 154 4.42 -10.48 15.89
CA SER A 154 4.27 -10.55 14.43
C SER A 154 5.60 -10.87 13.74
N LEU A 155 6.70 -10.28 14.20
CA LEU A 155 8.04 -10.56 13.67
C LEU A 155 8.50 -12.00 13.97
N ALA A 156 8.24 -12.50 15.19
CA ALA A 156 8.55 -13.87 15.57
C ALA A 156 7.74 -14.89 14.71
N HIS A 157 6.45 -14.61 14.50
CA HIS A 157 5.59 -15.42 13.63
C HIS A 157 6.06 -15.40 12.18
N TYR A 158 6.41 -14.22 11.66
CA TYR A 158 6.99 -14.06 10.34
C TYR A 158 8.25 -14.95 10.19
N HIS A 159 9.20 -14.86 11.12
CA HIS A 159 10.41 -15.68 11.07
C HIS A 159 10.13 -17.18 11.19
N ALA A 160 9.24 -17.59 12.11
CA ALA A 160 8.88 -18.99 12.31
C ALA A 160 8.28 -19.59 11.03
N LEU A 161 7.33 -18.90 10.39
CA LEU A 161 6.71 -19.34 9.15
C LEU A 161 7.72 -19.49 8.01
N THR A 162 8.66 -18.55 7.89
CA THR A 162 9.68 -18.59 6.82
C THR A 162 10.71 -19.70 6.99
N LEU A 163 10.88 -20.23 8.21
CA LEU A 163 11.76 -21.37 8.48
C LEU A 163 11.04 -22.71 8.32
N SER A 164 9.71 -22.72 8.45
CA SER A 164 8.89 -23.92 8.29
C SER A 164 8.37 -24.15 6.87
N ALA A 165 8.43 -23.13 6.00
CA ALA A 165 8.07 -23.19 4.58
C ALA A 165 9.24 -23.76 3.74
#